data_AF-A0A7S0LLK0-F1
#
_entry.id   AF-A0A7S0LLK0-F1
#
_cell.length_a   1.000
_cell.length_b   1.000
_cell.length_c   1.000
_cell.angle_alpha   90.00
_cell.angle_beta   90.00
_cell.angle_gamma   90.00
#
_symmetry.space_group_name_H-M   'P 1'
#
loop_
_entity.id
_entity.type
_entity.pdbx_description
1 polymer ?
#
loop_
_entity_poly.entity_id
_entity_poly.type
_entity_poly.pdbx_seq_one_letter_code
_entity_poly.pdbx_strand_id
1 'polypeptide(L)'
;GAERDGFFVQLGGFDSHDNFFSTIEMRFGEIDDAVAAFVDEMKVQGVWDDVVLIQASEFGRTMQHNGRGSDHGWGGMHWMMGGAVRGGRFFGSYPEALSLD
;
A
#
# COMPACT_ATOMS: atom_id res chain seq x y z
N GLY A 1 11.82 0.76 -28.63
CA GLY A 1 10.61 0.69 -27.78
C GLY A 1 11.05 0.78 -26.33
N ALA A 2 10.12 0.98 -25.39
CA ALA A 2 10.43 0.82 -23.98
C ALA A 2 10.77 -0.65 -23.69
N GLU A 3 11.75 -0.91 -22.83
CA GLU A 3 12.20 -2.27 -22.46
C GLU A 3 11.28 -2.93 -21.42
N ARG A 4 10.31 -2.19 -20.88
CA ARG A 4 9.34 -2.65 -19.88
C ARG A 4 7.97 -2.02 -20.11
N ASP A 5 6.94 -2.82 -19.90
CA ASP A 5 5.57 -2.33 -19.82
C ASP A 5 5.31 -1.67 -18.47
N GLY A 6 4.58 -0.55 -18.49
CA GLY A 6 4.18 0.20 -17.29
C GLY A 6 2.67 0.22 -17.17
N PHE A 7 2.17 -0.20 -16.02
CA PHE A 7 0.74 -0.20 -15.70
C PHE A 7 0.48 0.71 -14.49
N PHE A 8 -0.60 1.47 -14.54
CA PHE A 8 -1.05 2.32 -13.44
C PHE A 8 -2.51 2.00 -13.12
N VAL A 9 -2.77 1.71 -11.85
CA VAL A 9 -4.11 1.45 -11.32
C VAL A 9 -4.31 2.32 -10.08
N GLN A 10 -5.55 2.74 -9.83
CA GLN A 10 -5.89 3.57 -8.69
C GLN A 10 -7.13 3.02 -8.00
N LEU A 11 -7.09 2.98 -6.67
CA LEU A 11 -8.23 2.71 -5.82
C LEU A 11 -8.47 3.93 -4.93
N GLY A 12 -9.68 4.50 -5.00
CA GLY A 12 -10.09 5.64 -4.19
C GLY A 12 -10.78 5.22 -2.88
N GLY A 13 -11.30 6.21 -2.14
CA GLY A 13 -12.11 5.96 -0.94
C GLY A 13 -11.33 5.85 0.37
N PHE A 14 -10.05 6.23 0.37
CA PHE A 14 -9.22 6.29 1.59
C PHE A 14 -9.37 7.62 2.35
N ASP A 15 -9.90 8.67 1.72
CA ASP A 15 -10.19 9.96 2.36
C ASP A 15 -11.55 9.96 3.07
N SER A 16 -11.66 9.11 4.08
CA SER A 16 -12.84 9.00 4.94
C SER A 16 -12.70 9.91 6.16
N HIS A 17 -13.75 10.71 6.40
CA HIS A 17 -13.94 11.58 7.58
C HIS A 17 -15.06 11.09 8.51
N ASP A 18 -15.68 9.95 8.20
CA ASP A 18 -16.67 9.25 9.03
C ASP A 18 -16.56 7.74 8.76
N ASN A 19 -16.96 6.89 9.71
CA ASN A 19 -16.87 5.42 9.59
C ASN A 19 -15.46 4.90 9.21
N PHE A 20 -14.41 5.61 9.65
CA PHE A 20 -13.02 5.38 9.25
C PHE A 20 -12.58 3.91 9.33
N PHE A 21 -12.80 3.26 10.47
CA PHE A 21 -12.37 1.88 10.68
C PHE A 21 -12.99 0.91 9.67
N SER A 22 -14.31 0.95 9.48
CA SER A 22 -14.98 0.08 8.52
C SER A 22 -14.59 0.37 7.07
N THR A 23 -14.34 1.64 6.73
CA THR A 23 -13.88 2.00 5.38
C THR A 23 -12.49 1.45 5.12
N ILE A 24 -11.55 1.61 6.06
CA ILE A 24 -10.18 1.13 5.90
C ILE A 24 -10.13 -0.39 5.88
N GLU A 25 -10.89 -1.07 6.74
CA GLU A 25 -10.98 -2.53 6.74
C GLU A 25 -11.44 -3.08 5.38
N MET A 26 -12.53 -2.52 4.83
CA MET A 26 -13.02 -2.88 3.50
C MET A 26 -11.96 -2.63 2.42
N ARG A 27 -11.35 -1.44 2.40
CA ARG A 27 -10.40 -1.05 1.35
C ARG A 27 -9.10 -1.86 1.40
N PHE A 28 -8.63 -2.22 2.59
CA PHE A 28 -7.47 -3.10 2.71
C PHE A 28 -7.80 -4.54 2.30
N GLY A 29 -9.01 -5.02 2.57
CA GLY A 29 -9.48 -6.30 2.01
C GLY A 29 -9.46 -6.32 0.48
N GLU A 30 -9.96 -5.25 -0.17
CA GLU A 30 -9.91 -5.13 -1.63
C GLU A 30 -8.48 -5.10 -2.19
N ILE A 31 -7.54 -4.45 -1.49
CA ILE A 31 -6.13 -4.47 -1.88
C ILE A 31 -5.54 -5.88 -1.72
N ASP A 32 -5.83 -6.56 -0.61
CA ASP A 32 -5.30 -7.91 -0.35
C ASP A 32 -5.76 -8.90 -1.42
N ASP A 33 -7.07 -8.94 -1.70
CA ASP A 33 -7.66 -9.79 -2.73
C ASP A 33 -7.06 -9.49 -4.12
N ALA A 34 -6.95 -8.21 -4.49
CA ALA A 34 -6.42 -7.80 -5.78
C ALA A 34 -4.93 -8.15 -5.95
N VAL A 35 -4.12 -7.93 -4.91
CA VAL A 35 -2.69 -8.26 -4.92
C VAL A 35 -2.50 -9.78 -4.97
N ALA A 36 -3.26 -10.55 -4.19
CA ALA A 36 -3.20 -12.01 -4.22
C ALA A 36 -3.53 -12.56 -5.61
N ALA A 37 -4.65 -12.13 -6.20
CA ALA A 37 -5.06 -12.54 -7.54
C ALA A 37 -4.03 -12.16 -8.60
N PHE A 38 -3.45 -10.95 -8.52
CA PHE A 38 -2.39 -10.51 -9.42
C PHE A 38 -1.15 -11.40 -9.32
N VAL A 39 -0.69 -11.69 -8.10
CA VAL A 39 0.47 -12.56 -7.86
C VAL A 39 0.25 -13.95 -8.45
N ASP A 40 -0.92 -14.55 -8.19
CA ASP A 40 -1.24 -15.89 -8.70
C ASP A 40 -1.28 -15.91 -10.22
N GLU A 41 -1.90 -14.92 -10.86
CA GLU A 41 -1.96 -14.83 -12.31
C GLU A 41 -0.58 -14.63 -12.95
N MET A 42 0.27 -13.74 -12.40
CA MET A 42 1.63 -13.54 -12.91
C MET A 42 2.50 -14.80 -12.79
N LYS A 43 2.26 -15.62 -11.76
CA LYS A 43 2.91 -16.93 -11.62
C LYS A 43 2.39 -17.93 -12.66
N VAL A 44 1.07 -17.98 -12.90
CA VAL A 44 0.47 -18.83 -13.94
C VAL A 44 1.02 -18.50 -15.33
N GLN A 45 1.19 -17.21 -15.62
CA GLN A 45 1.80 -16.75 -16.86
C GLN A 45 3.32 -16.98 -16.94
N GLY A 46 3.97 -17.34 -15.83
CA GLY A 46 5.41 -17.60 -15.78
C GLY A 46 6.28 -16.34 -15.83
N VAL A 47 5.72 -15.17 -15.49
CA VAL A 47 6.42 -13.87 -15.59
C VAL A 47 6.67 -13.18 -14.24
N TRP A 48 6.25 -13.81 -13.14
CA TRP A 48 6.37 -13.25 -11.79
C TRP A 48 7.78 -12.73 -11.43
N ASP A 49 8.82 -13.45 -11.90
CA ASP A 49 10.23 -13.09 -11.61
C ASP A 49 10.68 -11.79 -12.28
N ASP A 50 9.91 -11.27 -13.24
CA ASP A 50 10.15 -10.00 -13.93
C ASP A 50 9.25 -8.85 -13.43
N VAL A 51 8.41 -9.11 -12.41
CA VAL A 51 7.43 -8.14 -11.91
C VAL A 51 8.02 -7.28 -10.79
N VAL A 52 7.71 -5.98 -10.84
CA VAL A 52 7.82 -5.03 -9.72
C VAL A 52 6.48 -4.33 -9.54
N LEU A 53 5.88 -4.50 -8.37
CA LEU A 53 4.68 -3.80 -7.93
C LEU A 53 5.06 -2.79 -6.83
N ILE A 54 4.60 -1.55 -7.00
CA ILE A 54 4.87 -0.44 -6.08
C ILE A 54 3.52 0.10 -5.62
N GLN A 55 3.33 0.18 -4.31
CA GLN A 55 2.20 0.89 -3.73
C GLN A 55 2.62 2.31 -3.35
N ALA A 56 1.79 3.28 -3.71
CA ALA A 56 1.94 4.68 -3.35
C ALA A 56 0.59 5.26 -2.90
N SER A 57 0.66 6.38 -2.16
CA SER A 57 -0.49 7.14 -1.67
C SER A 57 -0.12 8.62 -1.73
N GLU A 58 -1.11 9.48 -2.00
CA GLU A 58 -0.92 10.94 -2.04
C GLU A 58 -0.86 11.57 -0.64
N PHE A 59 -1.38 10.89 0.39
CA PHE A 59 -1.30 11.30 1.78
C PHE A 59 -1.06 10.11 2.71
N GLY A 60 -0.55 10.41 3.90
CA GLY A 60 -0.55 9.51 5.05
C GLY A 60 -1.62 9.94 6.07
N ARG A 61 -1.61 9.33 7.25
CA ARG A 61 -2.54 9.67 8.34
C ARG A 61 -1.77 9.96 9.61
N THR A 62 -2.25 10.93 10.39
CA THR A 62 -1.68 11.22 11.71
C THR A 62 -1.85 10.03 12.65
N MET A 63 -0.88 9.84 13.55
CA MET A 63 -0.96 8.80 14.58
C MET A 63 -2.03 9.10 15.62
N GLN A 64 -2.28 10.38 15.89
CA GLN A 64 -3.26 10.84 16.86
C GLN A 64 -4.67 10.83 16.27
N HIS A 65 -5.62 10.31 17.07
CA HIS A 65 -7.04 10.30 16.77
C HIS A 65 -7.67 11.69 16.97
N ASN A 66 -8.57 12.09 16.07
CA ASN A 66 -9.23 13.40 16.08
C ASN A 66 -10.71 13.37 16.52
N GLY A 67 -11.16 12.27 17.13
CA GLY A 67 -12.54 12.09 17.59
C GLY A 67 -13.39 11.19 16.69
N ARG A 68 -13.11 11.17 15.37
CA ARG A 68 -13.86 10.36 14.38
C ARG A 68 -12.95 9.57 13.43
N GLY A 69 -11.64 9.61 13.65
CA GLY A 69 -10.62 9.06 12.76
C GLY A 69 -9.26 9.71 13.03
N SER A 70 -8.55 10.11 11.98
CA SER A 70 -7.28 10.83 12.06
C SER A 70 -7.24 11.94 11.00
N ASP A 71 -6.34 12.91 11.18
CA ASP A 71 -6.08 13.92 10.16
C ASP A 71 -5.16 13.36 9.06
N HIS A 72 -5.01 14.13 7.98
CA HIS A 72 -4.03 13.86 6.93
C HIS A 72 -2.61 14.06 7.48
N GLY A 73 -1.74 13.12 7.16
CA GLY A 73 -0.32 13.15 7.44
C GLY A 73 0.48 13.41 6.16
N TRP A 74 1.62 14.08 6.32
CA TRP A 74 2.53 14.43 5.22
C TRP A 74 3.41 13.26 4.76
N GLY A 75 3.41 12.16 5.51
CA GLY A 75 4.19 10.98 5.23
C GLY A 75 3.44 9.72 5.63
N GLY A 76 3.76 8.62 4.95
CA GLY A 76 3.19 7.31 5.20
C GLY A 76 4.17 6.21 4.80
N MET A 77 3.77 4.97 5.05
CA MET A 77 4.52 3.81 4.59
C MET A 77 4.20 3.51 3.14
N HIS A 78 5.23 3.30 2.34
CA HIS A 78 5.14 2.74 1.01
C HIS A 78 5.79 1.38 1.00
N TRP A 79 5.30 0.49 0.15
CA TRP A 79 5.85 -0.85 0.02
C TRP A 79 6.00 -1.22 -1.45
N MET A 80 6.91 -2.16 -1.69
CA MET A 80 7.19 -2.72 -3.00
C MET A 80 7.32 -4.23 -2.88
N MET A 81 6.81 -4.96 -3.87
CA MET A 81 6.91 -6.41 -3.95
C MET A 81 7.05 -6.86 -5.41
N GLY A 82 7.32 -8.14 -5.64
CA GLY A 82 7.56 -8.68 -6.96
C GLY A 82 8.70 -9.67 -6.96
N GLY A 83 8.73 -10.60 -7.93
CA GLY A 83 9.84 -11.54 -8.05
C GLY A 83 11.17 -10.86 -8.40
N ALA A 84 11.12 -9.72 -9.10
CA ALA A 84 12.30 -8.90 -9.40
C ALA A 84 12.76 -8.03 -8.22
N VAL A 85 11.97 -7.94 -7.14
CA VAL A 85 12.30 -7.12 -5.97
C VAL A 85 13.22 -7.91 -5.03
N ARG A 86 14.35 -7.29 -4.66
CA ARG A 86 15.23 -7.81 -3.59
C ARG A 86 14.61 -7.55 -2.22
N GLY A 87 13.54 -8.29 -1.92
CA GLY A 87 12.70 -8.13 -0.73
C GLY A 87 13.40 -8.46 0.59
N GLY A 88 12.60 -8.51 1.67
CA GLY A 88 13.11 -8.73 3.04
C GLY A 88 13.92 -7.54 3.58
N ARG A 89 13.70 -6.34 3.03
CA ARG A 89 14.40 -5.12 3.40
C ARG A 89 13.42 -4.08 3.91
N PHE A 90 13.82 -3.39 4.96
CA PHE A 90 13.16 -2.19 5.46
C PHE A 90 14.11 -1.01 5.21
N PHE A 91 13.57 0.08 4.67
CA PHE A 91 14.33 1.31 4.43
C PHE A 91 13.73 2.42 5.28
N GLY A 92 14.59 3.19 5.93
CA GLY A 92 14.20 4.20 6.91
C GLY A 92 14.31 3.68 8.35
N SER A 93 13.76 4.45 9.28
CA SER A 93 13.70 4.10 10.70
C SER A 93 12.24 3.97 11.09
N TYR A 94 11.88 2.90 11.78
CA TYR A 94 10.57 2.79 12.38
C TYR A 94 10.54 3.61 13.68
N PRO A 95 9.43 4.28 14.03
CA PRO A 95 9.31 4.94 15.32
C PRO A 95 9.53 3.94 16.46
N GLU A 96 10.36 4.28 17.45
CA GLU A 96 10.60 3.42 18.61
C GLU A 96 9.34 3.28 19.49
N ALA A 97 8.42 4.24 19.39
CA ALA A 97 7.11 4.22 20.01
C ALA A 97 6.04 4.73 19.03
N LEU A 98 4.85 4.16 19.12
CA LEU A 98 3.66 4.60 18.37
C LEU A 98 2.84 5.66 19.13
N SER A 99 3.23 6.00 20.37
CA SER A 99 2.73 7.14 21.14
C SER A 99 3.67 8.34 20.99
N LEU A 100 3.10 9.55 21.01
CA LEU A 100 3.87 10.80 21.13
C LEU A 100 3.98 11.22 22.61
N ASP A 101 3.80 10.25 23.51
CA ASP A 101 3.63 10.37 24.95
C ASP A 101 4.67 9.48 25.64
#